data_AF-A0A9P3JJQ2-F1
#
_entry.id   AF-A0A9P3JJQ2-F1
#
_cell.length_a   1.000
_cell.length_b   1.000
_cell.length_c   1.000
_cell.angle_alpha   90.00
_cell.angle_beta   90.00
_cell.angle_gamma   90.00
#
_symmetry.space_group_name_H-M   'P 1'
#
loop_
_entity.id
_entity.type
_entity.pdbx_description
1 polymer ?
#
loop_
_entity_poly.entity_id
_entity_poly.type
_entity_poly.pdbx_seq_one_letter_code
_entity_poly.pdbx_strand_id
1 'polypeptide(L)' 'MQSIDALADALDEFTGGVVLVSHDSRLISRVCDDEERAEIWVVDDGTTKKFPGSFEDYKQQLIKEIIAEVED' A
#
# COMPACT_ATOMS: atom_id res chain seq x y z
N MET A 1 -1.16 11.74 -16.77
CA MET A 1 -1.14 11.76 -15.28
C MET A 1 -2.51 12.10 -14.67
N GLN A 2 -3.44 12.77 -15.35
CA GLN A 2 -4.75 13.12 -14.77
C GLN A 2 -5.67 11.94 -14.38
N SER A 3 -5.56 10.78 -15.03
CA SER A 3 -6.47 9.66 -14.78
C SER A 3 -6.23 8.93 -13.45
N ILE A 4 -5.02 9.00 -12.90
CA ILE A 4 -4.70 8.34 -11.61
C ILE A 4 -5.23 9.18 -10.46
N ASP A 5 -5.02 10.50 -10.50
CA ASP A 5 -5.60 11.42 -9.50
C ASP A 5 -7.13 11.35 -9.51
N ALA A 6 -7.75 11.37 -10.70
CA ALA A 6 -9.21 11.23 -10.81
C ALA A 6 -9.74 9.89 -10.26
N LEU A 7 -8.95 8.81 -10.35
CA LEU A 7 -9.29 7.53 -9.74
C LEU A 7 -9.17 7.58 -8.22
N ALA A 8 -8.10 8.19 -7.70
CA ALA A 8 -7.91 8.36 -6.26
C ALA A 8 -9.06 9.19 -5.65
N ASP A 9 -9.41 10.31 -6.28
CA ASP A 9 -10.53 11.16 -5.83
C ASP A 9 -11.86 10.37 -5.82
N ALA A 10 -12.13 9.58 -6.87
CA ALA A 10 -13.33 8.76 -6.94
C ALA A 10 -13.36 7.64 -5.88
N LEU A 11 -12.20 7.11 -5.49
CA LEU A 11 -12.08 6.11 -4.42
C LEU A 11 -12.31 6.74 -3.05
N ASP A 12 -11.88 7.99 -2.83
CA ASP A 12 -12.11 8.72 -1.58
C ASP A 12 -13.60 9.00 -1.33
N GLU A 13 -14.33 9.34 -2.39
CA GLU A 13 -15.79 9.57 -2.36
C GLU A 13 -16.60 8.27 -2.29
N PHE A 14 -15.99 7.12 -2.58
CA PHE A 14 -16.67 5.84 -2.57
C PHE A 14 -16.94 5.36 -1.14
N THR A 15 -18.19 4.97 -0.87
CA THR A 15 -18.66 4.59 0.47
C THR A 15 -18.63 3.09 0.74
N GLY A 16 -18.26 2.28 -0.26
CA GLY A 16 -18.12 0.83 -0.13
C GLY A 16 -16.71 0.39 0.25
N GLY A 17 -16.52 -0.92 0.40
CA GLY A 17 -15.19 -1.52 0.57
C GLY A 17 -14.49 -1.71 -0.78
N VAL A 18 -13.20 -1.39 -0.84
CA VAL A 18 -12.36 -1.56 -2.04
C VAL A 18 -11.17 -2.44 -1.69
N VAL A 19 -10.86 -3.39 -2.57
CA VAL A 19 -9.60 -4.14 -2.52
C VAL A 19 -8.74 -3.65 -3.68
N LEU A 20 -7.64 -2.98 -3.35
CA LEU A 20 -6.69 -2.44 -4.31
C LEU A 20 -5.44 -3.32 -4.37
N VAL A 21 -5.07 -3.76 -5.58
CA VAL A 21 -3.77 -4.39 -5.85
C VAL A 21 -3.10 -3.58 -6.95
N SER A 22 -1.95 -3.00 -6.64
CA SER A 22 -1.20 -2.14 -7.57
C SER A 22 0.30 -2.33 -7.38
N HIS A 23 1.06 -1.97 -8.40
CA HIS A 23 2.51 -1.83 -8.33
C HIS A 23 2.95 -0.36 -8.37
N ASP A 24 2.04 0.59 -8.64
CA ASP A 24 2.36 2.03 -8.64
C ASP A 24 2.26 2.57 -7.20
N SER A 25 3.42 2.90 -6.63
CA SER A 25 3.55 3.41 -5.27
C SER A 25 2.83 4.74 -5.03
N ARG A 26 2.62 5.58 -6.06
CA ARG A 26 1.92 6.86 -5.90
C ARG A 26 0.42 6.67 -5.75
N LEU A 27 -0.16 5.73 -6.50
CA LEU A 27 -1.57 5.37 -6.35
C LEU A 27 -1.82 4.75 -4.97
N ILE A 28 -0.94 3.83 -4.54
CA ILE A 28 -1.06 3.18 -3.23
C ILE A 28 -0.91 4.21 -2.11
N SER A 29 0.08 5.11 -2.17
CA SER A 29 0.21 6.18 -1.19
C SER A 29 -1.08 7.00 -1.15
N ARG A 30 -1.54 7.56 -2.28
CA ARG A 30 -2.73 8.42 -2.30
C ARG A 30 -3.99 7.77 -1.74
N VAL A 31 -4.23 6.50 -2.05
CA VAL A 31 -5.43 5.77 -1.58
C VAL A 31 -5.26 5.27 -0.14
N CYS A 32 -4.04 5.01 0.30
CA CYS A 32 -3.72 4.49 1.64
C CYS A 32 -3.07 5.54 2.56
N ASP A 33 -3.19 6.84 2.24
CA ASP A 33 -2.60 7.93 3.04
C ASP A 33 -3.27 8.03 4.43
N ASP A 34 -4.51 7.55 4.56
CA ASP A 34 -5.27 7.50 5.82
C ASP A 34 -5.25 6.09 6.44
N GLU A 35 -4.45 5.92 7.50
CA GLU A 35 -4.27 4.65 8.22
C GLU A 35 -5.54 4.17 8.97
N GLU A 36 -6.53 5.04 9.19
CA GLU A 36 -7.81 4.64 9.80
C GLU A 36 -8.77 4.04 8.77
N ARG A 37 -8.63 4.45 7.49
CA ARG A 37 -9.49 4.00 6.39
C ARG A 37 -8.87 2.88 5.55
N ALA A 38 -7.55 2.77 5.53
CA ALA A 38 -6.83 1.81 4.71
C ALA A 38 -6.05 0.79 5.55
N GLU A 39 -6.07 -0.47 5.10
CA GLU A 39 -5.29 -1.54 5.70
C GLU A 39 -4.34 -2.13 4.67
N ILE A 40 -3.12 -2.44 5.10
CA ILE A 40 -2.14 -3.10 4.24
C ILE A 40 -2.10 -4.58 4.56
N TRP A 41 -2.21 -5.37 3.51
CA TRP A 41 -2.17 -6.83 3.57
C TRP A 41 -0.98 -7.32 2.75
N VAL A 42 -0.05 -7.99 3.43
CA VAL A 42 1.13 -8.59 2.81
C VAL A 42 0.82 -10.04 2.53
N VAL A 43 1.04 -10.45 1.28
CA VAL A 43 0.89 -11.83 0.84
C VAL A 43 2.27 -12.44 0.72
N ASP A 44 2.56 -13.42 1.57
CA ASP A 44 3.84 -14.13 1.60
C ASP A 44 3.67 -15.54 2.16
N ASP A 45 4.52 -16.48 1.74
CA ASP A 45 4.52 -17.89 2.16
C ASP A 45 3.11 -18.55 2.07
N GLY A 46 2.37 -18.23 1.01
CA GLY A 46 1.00 -18.72 0.79
C GLY A 46 -0.04 -18.21 1.80
N THR A 47 0.30 -17.25 2.65
CA THR A 47 -0.56 -16.68 3.70
C THR A 47 -0.71 -15.17 3.51
N THR A 48 -1.82 -14.60 3.99
CA THR A 48 -2.05 -13.15 4.01
C THR A 48 -1.96 -12.63 5.44
N LYS A 49 -1.09 -11.66 5.70
CA LYS A 49 -0.92 -11.05 7.03
C LYS A 49 -1.20 -9.56 6.95
N LYS A 50 -1.95 -9.04 7.91
CA LYS A 50 -2.14 -7.60 8.07
C LYS A 50 -0.82 -6.97 8.54
N PHE A 51 -0.39 -5.92 7.87
CA PHE A 51 0.79 -5.15 8.25
C PHE A 51 0.41 -4.11 9.31
N PRO A 52 1.14 -4.04 10.44
CA PRO A 52 0.90 -3.02 11.47
C PRO A 52 1.61 -1.71 11.10
N GLY A 53 0.91 -0.83 10.37
CA GLY A 53 1.38 0.52 10.06
C GLY A 53 0.98 1.01 8.67
N SER A 54 1.57 2.12 8.27
CA SER A 54 1.28 2.80 7.00
C SER A 54 1.98 2.15 5.81
N PHE A 55 1.66 2.63 4.60
CA PHE A 55 2.37 2.20 3.39
C PHE A 55 3.83 2.63 3.38
N GLU A 56 4.14 3.79 3.96
CA GLU A 56 5.53 4.23 4.06
C GLU A 56 6.32 3.32 5.02
N ASP A 57 5.73 2.91 6.14
CA ASP A 57 6.38 1.95 7.06
C ASP A 57 6.68 0.61 6.37
N TYR A 58 5.70 0.09 5.60
CA TYR A 58 5.89 -1.12 4.81
C TYR A 58 7.03 -0.98 3.79
N LYS A 59 7.08 0.15 3.09
CA LYS A 59 8.14 0.44 2.11
C LYS A 59 9.51 0.57 2.77
N GLN A 60 9.60 1.21 3.93
CA GLN A 60 10.86 1.32 4.69
C GLN A 60 11.33 -0.06 5.18
N GLN A 61 10.41 -0.92 5.63
CA GLN A 61 10.74 -2.29 6.01
C GLN A 61 11.27 -3.09 4.80
N LEU A 62 10.58 -3.03 3.66
CA LEU A 62 10.99 -3.72 2.44
C LEU A 62 12.40 -3.28 1.98
N ILE A 63 12.69 -1.98 2.03
CA ILE A 63 14.01 -1.45 1.70
C ILE A 63 15.09 -2.01 2.64
N LYS A 64 14.81 -2.08 3.95
CA LYS A 64 15.75 -2.64 4.93
C LYS A 64 16.01 -4.13 4.70
N GLU A 65 14.97 -4.90 4.38
CA GLU A 65 15.10 -6.33 4.07
C GLU A 65 15.97 -6.55 2.83
N ILE A 66 15.71 -5.79 1.74
CA ILE A 66 16.51 -5.86 0.51
C ILE A 66 17.98 -5.47 0.78
N ILE A 67 18.23 -4.43 1.58
CA ILE A 67 19.59 -4.01 1.91
C ILE A 67 20.30 -5.11 2.71
N ALA A 68 19.65 -5.69 3.72
CA ALA A 68 20.21 -6.76 4.52
C ALA A 68 20.60 -7.99 3.68
N GLU A 69 19.75 -8.42 2.74
CA GLU A 69 20.07 -9.53 1.82
C GLU A 69 21.25 -9.24 0.87
N VAL A 70 21.54 -7.97 0.56
CA VAL A 70 22.65 -7.59 -0.32
C VAL A 70 23.97 -7.47 0.46
N GLU A 71 23.90 -7.25 1.77
CA GLU A 71 25.06 -7.13 2.66
C GLU A 71 25.56 -8.50 3.20
N ASP A 72 24.76 -9.56 3.12
CA ASP A 72 25.12 -10.97 3.35
C ASP A 72 25.76 -11.64 2.10
#